data_AF-A0A933EER0-F1
#
_entry.id   AF-A0A933EER0-F1
#
_cell.length_a   1.000
_cell.length_b   1.000
_cell.length_c   1.000
_cell.angle_alpha   90.00
_cell.angle_beta   90.00
_cell.angle_gamma   90.00
#
_symmetry.space_group_name_H-M   'P 1'
#
loop_
_entity.id
_entity.type
_entity.pdbx_description
1 polymer ?
#
loop_
_entity_poly.entity_id
_entity_poly.type
_entity_poly.pdbx_seq_one_letter_code
_entity_poly.pdbx_strand_id
1 'polypeptide(L)'
;MSRTGSADHYFAAAPRAPHRVREVQAWLRGREFRFATDRGVFARGGVDRGTRLLIEAMEVGPGDDVLDLGCGYGPVGLVAAALAERGRAWLVDINERAAALA
;
A
#
# COMPACT_ATOMS: atom_id res chain seq x y z
N MET A 1 26.12 -28.28 4.56
CA MET A 1 26.37 -26.83 4.61
C MET A 1 25.06 -26.11 4.30
N SER A 2 24.44 -25.50 5.30
CA SER A 2 23.13 -24.85 5.21
C SER A 2 23.22 -23.54 4.41
N ARG A 3 22.35 -23.36 3.41
CA ARG A 3 22.12 -22.06 2.77
C ARG A 3 21.33 -21.18 3.73
N THR A 4 22.05 -20.31 4.45
CA THR A 4 21.48 -19.22 5.23
C THR A 4 21.04 -18.07 4.31
N GLY A 5 19.78 -17.64 4.46
CA GLY A 5 19.33 -16.29 4.11
C GLY A 5 18.60 -16.11 2.77
N SER A 6 17.42 -16.72 2.58
CA SER A 6 16.43 -16.15 1.65
C SER A 6 15.77 -14.99 2.37
N ALA A 7 16.17 -13.75 2.07
CA ALA A 7 15.35 -12.60 2.41
C ALA A 7 14.01 -12.80 1.69
N ASP A 8 12.90 -12.91 2.42
CA ASP A 8 11.59 -13.00 1.78
C ASP A 8 11.37 -11.70 0.99
N HIS A 9 11.31 -11.83 -0.35
CA HIS A 9 10.99 -10.73 -1.24
C HIS A 9 9.54 -10.31 -1.01
N TYR A 10 9.23 -9.01 -1.10
CA TYR A 10 7.88 -8.49 -0.83
C TYR A 10 6.80 -8.98 -1.83
N PHE A 11 7.21 -9.61 -2.92
CA PHE A 11 6.32 -10.29 -3.87
C PHE A 11 5.97 -11.74 -3.45
N ALA A 12 6.47 -12.23 -2.33
CA ALA A 12 6.10 -13.54 -1.82
C ALA A 12 4.65 -13.51 -1.31
N ALA A 13 3.83 -14.48 -1.75
CA ALA A 13 2.42 -14.54 -1.38
C ALA A 13 2.20 -14.69 0.13
N ALA A 14 3.00 -15.53 0.80
CA ALA A 14 2.98 -15.75 2.24
C ALA A 14 4.34 -15.41 2.88
N PRO A 15 4.58 -14.14 3.25
CA PRO A 15 5.83 -13.75 3.89
C PRO A 15 5.97 -14.40 5.28
N ARG A 16 7.11 -15.03 5.56
CA ARG A 16 7.40 -15.73 6.83
C ARG A 16 8.11 -14.85 7.85
N ALA A 17 8.56 -13.66 7.44
CA ALA A 17 9.15 -12.69 8.34
C ALA A 17 8.20 -12.35 9.50
N PRO A 18 8.68 -12.25 10.75
CA PRO A 18 7.84 -11.92 11.89
C PRO A 18 7.21 -10.53 11.73
N HIS A 19 5.95 -10.40 12.16
CA HIS A 19 5.21 -9.15 12.15
C HIS A 19 5.93 -8.08 12.98
N ARG A 20 5.92 -6.86 12.45
CA ARG A 20 6.27 -5.63 13.16
C ARG A 20 5.50 -4.47 12.55
N VAL A 21 4.22 -4.42 12.91
CA VAL A 21 3.32 -3.38 12.45
C VAL A 21 3.81 -2.00 12.90
N ARG A 22 3.76 -1.03 11.99
CA ARG A 22 4.13 0.37 12.21
C ARG A 22 3.10 1.27 11.55
N GLU A 23 2.78 2.37 12.21
CA GLU A 23 2.01 3.44 11.59
C GLU A 23 2.92 4.35 10.76
N VAL A 24 2.45 4.72 9.58
CA VAL A 24 3.03 5.73 8.71
C VAL A 24 2.00 6.84 8.51
N GLN A 25 2.41 8.08 8.72
CA GLN A 25 1.58 9.26 8.49
C GLN A 25 2.08 10.01 7.25
N ALA A 26 1.16 10.52 6.44
CA ALA A 26 1.51 11.30 5.25
C ALA A 26 0.44 12.35 4.95
N TRP A 27 0.88 13.57 4.62
CA TRP A 27 0.01 14.59 4.02
C TRP A 27 -0.06 14.37 2.50
N LEU A 28 -1.23 14.03 1.98
CA LEU A 28 -1.45 13.66 0.58
C LEU A 28 -2.75 14.32 0.10
N ARG A 29 -2.74 14.93 -1.09
CA ARG A 29 -3.94 15.57 -1.67
C ARG A 29 -4.66 16.53 -0.69
N GLY A 30 -3.88 17.26 0.11
CA GLY A 30 -4.40 18.23 1.08
C GLY A 30 -5.00 17.63 2.37
N ARG A 31 -4.80 16.33 2.65
CA ARG A 31 -5.36 15.64 3.81
C ARG A 31 -4.30 14.80 4.53
N GLU A 32 -4.46 14.59 5.83
CA GLU A 32 -3.64 13.63 6.58
C GLU A 32 -4.19 12.21 6.37
N PHE A 33 -3.29 11.28 5.99
CA PHE A 33 -3.55 9.85 5.94
C PHE A 33 -2.65 9.11 6.93
N ARG A 34 -3.19 8.02 7.49
CA ARG A 34 -2.48 7.12 8.39
C ARG A 34 -2.60 5.69 7.86
N PHE A 35 -1.47 5.02 7.74
CA PHE A 35 -1.38 3.68 7.16
C PHE A 35 -0.71 2.72 8.14
N ALA A 36 -1.23 1.49 8.22
CA ALA A 36 -0.53 0.40 8.87
C ALA A 36 0.43 -0.26 7.87
N THR A 37 1.69 -0.46 8.26
CA THR A 37 2.71 -1.13 7.44
C THR A 37 3.37 -2.25 8.23
N ASP A 38 3.98 -3.23 7.55
CA ASP A 38 4.64 -4.35 8.21
C ASP A 38 5.95 -4.74 7.50
N ARG A 39 6.78 -5.53 8.19
CA ARG A 39 7.91 -6.25 7.59
C ARG A 39 7.42 -7.16 6.46
N GLY A 40 8.19 -7.21 5.38
CA GLY A 40 7.83 -7.96 4.17
C GLY A 40 6.89 -7.22 3.22
N VAL A 41 6.47 -5.99 3.56
CA VAL A 41 5.71 -5.10 2.67
C VAL A 41 6.62 -3.99 2.13
N PHE A 42 6.37 -3.57 0.88
CA PHE A 42 7.10 -2.50 0.21
C PHE A 42 6.95 -1.16 0.96
N ALA A 43 7.96 -0.28 0.85
CA ALA A 43 7.97 1.07 1.43
C ALA A 43 7.55 1.19 2.93
N ARG A 44 7.83 0.17 3.76
CA ARG A 44 7.52 0.13 5.21
C ARG A 44 7.99 1.30 6.10
N GLY A 45 8.77 2.24 5.56
CA GLY A 45 9.32 3.39 6.28
C GLY A 45 8.56 4.70 6.05
N GLY A 46 7.63 4.71 5.09
CA GLY A 46 6.98 5.93 4.63
C GLY A 46 6.40 5.77 3.22
N VAL A 47 5.56 6.71 2.80
CA VAL A 47 5.14 6.79 1.40
C VAL A 47 6.36 7.15 0.55
N ASP A 48 6.80 6.24 -0.32
CA ASP A 48 7.96 6.51 -1.17
C ASP A 48 7.66 7.58 -2.23
N ARG A 49 8.73 8.11 -2.84
CA ARG A 49 8.62 9.24 -3.76
C ARG A 49 7.78 8.91 -5.00
N GLY A 50 7.85 7.69 -5.52
CA GLY A 50 7.10 7.26 -6.70
C GLY A 50 5.62 7.20 -6.40
N THR A 51 5.25 6.53 -5.30
CA THR A 51 3.86 6.48 -4.81
C THR A 51 3.30 7.86 -4.54
N ARG A 52 4.06 8.75 -3.88
CA ARG A 52 3.61 10.13 -3.65
C ARG A 52 3.39 10.89 -4.96
N LEU A 53 4.30 10.77 -5.92
CA LEU A 53 4.14 11.43 -7.22
C LEU A 53 2.87 10.94 -7.95
N LEU A 54 2.62 9.63 -7.94
CA LEU A 54 1.42 9.05 -8.52
C LEU A 54 0.15 9.58 -7.85
N ILE A 55 0.11 9.57 -6.52
CA ILE A 55 -1.04 10.08 -5.74
C ILE A 55 -1.31 11.55 -6.05
N GLU A 56 -0.28 12.39 -6.15
CA GLU A 56 -0.47 13.81 -6.43
C GLU A 56 -0.85 14.09 -7.89
N ALA A 57 -0.46 13.22 -8.83
CA ALA A 57 -0.74 13.37 -10.25
C ALA A 57 -2.07 12.73 -10.70
N MET A 58 -2.60 11.76 -9.97
CA MET A 58 -3.81 11.05 -10.40
C MET A 58 -5.04 11.96 -10.41
N GLU A 59 -5.87 11.77 -11.44
CA GLU A 59 -7.16 12.44 -11.60
C GLU A 59 -8.24 11.39 -11.35
N VAL A 60 -8.90 11.49 -10.19
CA VAL A 60 -9.97 10.60 -9.77
C VAL A 60 -11.19 11.46 -9.45
N GLY A 61 -12.25 11.26 -10.22
CA GLY A 61 -13.53 11.91 -10.02
C GLY A 61 -14.35 11.25 -8.91
N PRO A 62 -15.33 11.96 -8.31
CA PRO A 62 -16.13 11.41 -7.22
C PRO A 62 -16.96 10.17 -7.57
N GLY A 63 -17.16 9.85 -8.85
CA GLY A 63 -17.96 8.68 -9.28
C GLY A 63 -17.14 7.57 -9.91
N ASP A 64 -15.81 7.68 -9.90
CA ASP A 64 -14.94 6.76 -10.63
C ASP A 64 -14.73 5.46 -9.85
N ASP A 65 -14.70 4.36 -10.59
CA ASP A 65 -14.33 3.05 -10.09
C ASP A 65 -12.81 2.83 -10.36
N VAL A 66 -12.04 2.51 -9.33
CA VAL A 66 -10.57 2.44 -9.36
C VAL A 66 -10.06 1.05 -8.97
N LEU A 67 -9.07 0.53 -9.69
CA LEU A 67 -8.34 -0.69 -9.32
C LEU A 67 -6.88 -0.35 -9.03
N ASP A 68 -6.44 -0.61 -7.80
CA ASP A 68 -5.04 -0.53 -7.37
C ASP A 68 -4.41 -1.92 -7.37
N LEU A 69 -3.59 -2.19 -8.39
CA LEU A 69 -2.95 -3.49 -8.62
C LEU A 69 -1.53 -3.51 -8.05
N GLY A 70 -1.29 -4.40 -7.09
CA GLY A 70 -0.07 -4.38 -6.28
C GLY A 70 -0.15 -3.30 -5.20
N CYS A 71 -1.27 -3.25 -4.48
CA CYS A 71 -1.62 -2.14 -3.60
C CYS A 71 -0.65 -1.94 -2.43
N GLY A 72 0.20 -2.94 -2.12
CA GLY A 72 1.05 -2.87 -0.94
C GLY A 72 0.20 -2.67 0.31
N TYR A 73 0.58 -1.74 1.17
CA TYR A 73 -0.22 -1.35 2.34
C TYR A 73 -1.35 -0.35 2.03
N GLY A 74 -1.69 -0.16 0.76
CA GLY A 74 -2.84 0.61 0.28
C GLY A 74 -2.68 2.13 0.07
N PRO A 75 -1.48 2.76 0.01
CA PRO A 75 -1.41 4.22 -0.04
C PRO A 75 -2.04 4.83 -1.29
N VAL A 76 -1.98 4.18 -2.45
CA VAL A 76 -2.60 4.70 -3.68
C VAL A 76 -4.11 4.49 -3.64
N GLY A 77 -4.55 3.23 -3.48
CA GLY A 77 -5.95 2.87 -3.50
C GLY A 77 -6.79 3.53 -2.40
N LEU A 78 -6.26 3.70 -1.18
CA LEU A 78 -6.99 4.37 -0.09
C LEU A 78 -7.16 5.87 -0.36
N VAL A 79 -6.16 6.53 -0.97
CA VAL A 79 -6.32 7.93 -1.37
C VAL A 79 -7.29 8.02 -2.54
N ALA A 80 -7.24 7.11 -3.51
CA ALA A 80 -8.20 7.07 -4.60
C ALA A 80 -9.64 6.87 -4.10
N ALA A 81 -9.86 5.95 -3.15
CA ALA A 81 -11.15 5.76 -2.48
C ALA A 81 -11.65 7.03 -1.79
N ALA A 82 -10.74 7.78 -1.16
CA ALA A 82 -11.06 9.03 -0.49
C ALA A 82 -11.39 10.19 -1.45
N LEU A 83 -11.01 10.10 -2.73
CA LEU A 83 -11.38 11.04 -3.80
C LEU A 83 -12.67 10.59 -4.53
N ALA A 84 -12.83 9.28 -4.75
CA ALA A 84 -13.98 8.66 -5.40
C ALA A 84 -15.18 8.46 -4.44
N GLU A 85 -15.68 9.55 -3.84
CA GLU A 85 -16.67 9.53 -2.74
C GLU A 85 -17.97 8.74 -3.02
N ARG A 86 -18.34 8.57 -4.29
CA ARG A 86 -19.52 7.86 -4.79
C ARG A 86 -19.15 6.66 -5.67
N GLY A 87 -17.87 6.42 -5.89
CA GLY A 87 -17.33 5.28 -6.64
C GLY A 87 -16.86 4.17 -5.71
N ARG A 88 -16.05 3.25 -6.25
CA ARG A 88 -15.41 2.17 -5.48
C ARG A 88 -13.92 2.09 -5.81
N ALA A 89 -13.11 1.75 -4.83
CA ALA A 89 -11.72 1.36 -5.04
C ALA A 89 -11.54 -0.12 -4.66
N TRP A 90 -10.94 -0.92 -5.54
CA TRP A 90 -10.48 -2.27 -5.24
C TRP A 90 -8.97 -2.26 -5.09
N LEU A 91 -8.49 -2.76 -3.96
CA LEU A 91 -7.07 -2.86 -3.65
C LEU A 91 -6.70 -4.35 -3.69
N VAL A 92 -5.76 -4.72 -4.55
CA VAL A 92 -5.39 -6.12 -4.76
C VAL A 92 -3.88 -6.27 -4.68
N ASP A 93 -3.41 -7.23 -3.90
CA ASP A 93 -2.00 -7.62 -3.84
C ASP A 93 -1.88 -9.14 -3.78
N ILE A 94 -0.80 -9.68 -4.33
CA ILE A 94 -0.48 -11.10 -4.23
C ILE A 94 0.04 -11.45 -2.83
N ASN A 95 0.64 -10.49 -2.14
CA ASN A 95 1.11 -10.64 -0.78
C ASN A 95 -0.05 -10.48 0.20
N GLU A 96 -0.46 -11.58 0.84
CA GLU A 96 -1.59 -11.62 1.76
C GLU A 96 -1.44 -10.64 2.92
N ARG A 97 -0.20 -10.37 3.36
CA ARG A 97 0.07 -9.38 4.41
C ARG A 97 -0.16 -7.96 3.92
N ALA A 98 0.20 -7.68 2.67
CA ALA A 98 -0.05 -6.37 2.06
C ALA A 98 -1.56 -6.13 1.93
N ALA A 99 -2.28 -7.10 1.34
CA ALA A 99 -3.73 -7.03 1.18
C ALA A 99 -4.48 -6.90 2.53
N ALA A 100 -4.00 -7.53 3.60
CA ALA A 100 -4.62 -7.43 4.92
C ALA A 100 -4.39 -6.09 5.64
N LEU A 101 -3.40 -5.31 5.22
CA LEU A 101 -3.10 -3.98 5.78
C LEU A 101 -3.83 -2.85 5.04
N ALA A 102 -4.26 -3.12 3.81
CA ALA A 102 -4.86 -2.17 2.87
C ALA A 102 -6.38 -2.03 3.07
#